data_AF-A0A7L4YVU5-F1
#
_entry.id   AF-A0A7L4YVU5-F1
#
_cell.length_a   1.000
_cell.length_b   1.000
_cell.length_c   1.000
_cell.angle_alpha   90.00
_cell.angle_beta   90.00
_cell.angle_gamma   90.00
#
_symmetry.space_group_name_H-M   'P 1'
#
loop_
_entity.id
_entity.type
_entity.pdbx_description
1 polymer ?
#
loop_
_entity_poly.entity_id
_entity_poly.type
_entity_poly.pdbx_seq_one_letter_code
_entity_poly.pdbx_strand_id
1 'polypeptide(L)'
;MSGPMALEPGGTEQDTLALRLARPDDRTLSLRLPGLGTDEAAVSLLAAELADRIGPAVHPYEVAALLEAEGLTAETIKDRYGHPNLFSLATALYEQVPRTFPEPAQAADPWRPDHVRCLLRGLLFALPGLAYPLTAPLWHPGRHAAALILAGLISWAWGQGLGHRAHVRKATGPREAARTLAAGAPLGAALATALAAPLTGGGPVLLAVAAQSLYLAAAGVLLVLAREKTLLAALSPLLAGAACLLRWDPGPLPRLGLPLLALLATLAATAHALRGLLKEPGADGGRRPPLRWSLPYGLFGLAAGLLVLLEGRREPYAVIVLTLSMGPAEWLLYRYRGLSVAALRATATPAGFLLRSTGVLGLCLLGYLLPLLPAAYLTGAPPASLLLLAATLWTALLLQAFGTAWPPAVICLAAAGTAGAVTALRLPPGSAALPLACAAAVPCLLACALRLLGRPARHA
;
A
#
# COMPACT_ATOMS: atom_id res chain seq x y z
N MET A 1 27.64 2.99 7.12
CA MET A 1 28.91 3.74 7.06
C MET A 1 28.60 5.20 7.36
N SER A 2 28.68 5.56 8.64
CA SER A 2 28.88 6.90 9.17
C SER A 2 29.49 6.66 10.54
N GLY A 3 30.76 7.03 10.72
CA GLY A 3 31.44 6.92 12.01
C GLY A 3 30.97 8.04 12.95
N PRO A 4 30.95 7.81 14.27
CA PRO A 4 30.73 8.86 15.24
C PRO A 4 32.04 9.62 15.46
N MET A 5 32.00 10.95 15.32
CA MET A 5 33.10 11.81 15.75
C MET A 5 32.96 12.02 17.26
N ALA A 6 33.76 11.29 18.02
CA ALA A 6 34.01 11.52 19.43
C ALA A 6 35.06 12.62 19.55
N LEU A 7 34.75 13.70 20.27
CA LEU A 7 35.72 14.69 20.70
C LEU A 7 35.78 14.61 22.22
N GLU A 8 36.89 14.09 22.73
CA GLU A 8 37.30 14.09 24.14
C GLU A 8 38.80 13.70 24.20
N PRO A 9 39.55 14.06 25.25
CA PRO A 9 40.27 15.33 25.33
C PRO A 9 41.77 15.13 25.64
N GLY A 10 42.58 16.19 25.52
CA GLY A 10 43.90 16.20 26.14
C GLY A 10 44.88 17.19 25.53
N GLY A 11 45.30 18.17 26.33
CA GLY A 11 46.57 18.87 26.11
C GLY A 11 46.52 20.39 26.21
N THR A 12 46.52 20.88 27.44
CA THR A 12 47.22 22.11 27.88
C THR A 12 46.86 23.43 27.18
N GLU A 13 45.84 24.11 27.69
CA GLU A 13 45.80 25.59 27.74
C GLU A 13 44.81 26.05 28.85
N GLN A 14 45.04 25.55 30.06
CA GLN A 14 44.57 26.19 31.28
C GLN A 14 45.56 27.29 31.64
N ASP A 15 45.57 28.42 30.92
CA ASP A 15 46.35 29.60 31.36
C ASP A 15 45.95 30.93 30.69
N THR A 16 44.67 31.27 30.73
CA THR A 16 44.20 32.68 30.55
C THR A 16 43.25 33.15 31.66
N LEU A 17 43.33 32.50 32.83
CA LEU A 17 42.61 32.87 34.05
C LEU A 17 43.51 33.51 35.13
N ALA A 18 44.61 34.15 34.73
CA ALA A 18 45.48 34.89 35.62
C ALA A 18 46.13 36.09 34.93
N LEU A 19 45.42 37.23 34.84
CA LEU A 19 45.99 38.59 34.91
C LEU A 19 44.87 39.65 34.81
N ARG A 20 44.25 39.95 35.96
CA ARG A 20 43.92 41.32 36.46
C ARG A 20 43.08 41.21 37.73
N LEU A 21 43.72 40.76 38.80
CA LEU A 21 43.38 41.21 40.14
C LEU A 21 44.22 42.46 40.42
N ALA A 22 43.64 43.62 40.14
CA ALA A 22 43.98 44.86 40.83
C ALA A 22 42.65 45.48 41.26
N ARG A 23 42.34 45.32 42.55
CA ARG A 23 41.31 46.09 43.24
C ARG A 23 41.65 47.59 43.10
N PRO A 24 40.66 48.43 42.83
CA PRO A 24 40.44 49.62 43.64
C PRO A 24 39.39 49.25 44.69
N ASP A 25 39.77 49.39 45.95
CA ASP A 25 38.83 49.63 47.03
C ASP A 25 38.07 50.90 46.64
N ASP A 26 36.76 50.79 46.41
CA ASP A 26 35.91 51.97 46.40
C ASP A 26 34.49 51.56 46.80
N ARG A 27 34.19 51.83 48.08
CA ARG A 27 32.83 51.96 48.57
C ARG A 27 32.24 53.22 47.94
N THR A 28 31.89 53.13 46.67
CA THR A 28 31.13 54.13 45.96
C THR A 28 29.84 53.47 45.53
N LEU A 29 28.77 53.84 46.25
CA LEU A 29 27.40 53.75 45.78
C LEU A 29 27.36 54.27 44.33
N SER A 30 27.36 53.36 43.35
CA SER A 30 27.00 53.70 41.99
C SER A 30 25.52 54.05 42.01
N LEU A 31 25.24 55.34 42.24
CA LEU A 31 23.98 55.96 41.89
C LEU A 31 23.65 55.54 40.45
N ARG A 32 22.64 54.67 40.29
CA ARG A 32 22.00 54.45 38.99
C ARG A 32 21.52 55.83 38.52
N LEU A 33 22.23 56.39 37.54
CA LEU A 33 21.71 57.49 36.74
C LEU A 33 20.40 57.03 36.10
N PRO A 34 19.27 57.71 36.33
CA PRO A 34 18.02 57.39 35.65
C PRO A 34 18.18 57.77 34.18
N GLY A 35 18.45 56.78 33.31
CA GLY A 35 18.50 57.00 31.86
C GLY A 35 19.49 56.14 31.06
N LEU A 36 20.28 55.26 31.68
CA LEU A 36 21.25 54.38 30.99
C LEU A 36 21.13 52.90 31.42
N GLY A 37 19.91 52.47 31.71
CA GLY A 37 19.57 51.05 31.89
C GLY A 37 18.92 50.52 30.63
N THR A 38 19.01 49.20 30.40
CA THR A 38 18.10 48.49 29.49
C THR A 38 16.68 48.97 29.74
N ASP A 39 15.98 49.41 28.69
CA ASP A 39 14.57 49.78 28.82
C ASP A 39 13.75 48.49 28.92
N GLU A 40 13.71 47.93 30.13
CA GLU A 40 13.04 46.67 30.43
C GLU A 40 11.56 46.71 30.01
N ALA A 41 10.92 47.88 30.02
CA ALA A 41 9.55 48.04 29.55
C ALA A 41 9.46 47.92 28.03
N ALA A 42 10.37 48.57 27.28
CA ALA A 42 10.43 48.43 25.82
C ALA A 42 10.79 47.00 25.38
N VAL A 43 11.72 46.34 26.07
CA VAL A 43 12.08 44.94 25.81
C VAL A 43 10.89 44.02 26.12
N SER A 44 10.17 44.25 27.21
CA SER A 44 8.97 43.47 27.57
C SER A 44 7.83 43.65 26.56
N LEU A 45 7.64 44.86 26.03
CA LEU A 45 6.66 45.11 24.97
C LEU A 45 7.04 44.39 23.67
N LEU A 46 8.32 44.44 23.28
CA LEU A 46 8.81 43.72 22.10
C LEU A 46 8.71 42.21 22.28
N ALA A 47 8.99 41.70 23.48
CA ALA A 47 8.84 40.30 23.86
C ALA A 47 7.37 39.86 23.75
N ALA A 48 6.42 40.70 24.19
CA ALA A 48 4.99 40.42 24.07
C ALA A 48 4.50 40.45 22.61
N GLU A 49 4.95 41.43 21.82
CA GLU A 49 4.59 41.59 20.40
C GLU A 49 5.09 40.43 19.54
N LEU A 50 6.32 39.97 19.79
CA LEU A 50 6.96 38.91 19.01
C LEU A 50 6.86 37.53 19.68
N ALA A 51 6.10 37.38 20.77
CA ALA A 51 6.02 36.16 21.57
C ALA A 51 5.74 34.91 20.73
N ASP A 52 4.77 34.97 19.82
CA ASP A 52 4.37 33.84 18.98
C ASP A 52 5.46 33.41 17.97
N ARG A 53 6.32 34.35 17.56
CA ARG A 53 7.40 34.11 16.58
C ARG A 53 8.72 33.76 17.27
N ILE A 54 8.94 34.27 18.47
CA ILE A 54 10.12 34.01 19.30
C ILE A 54 9.97 32.71 20.09
N GLY A 55 8.78 32.40 20.59
CA GLY A 55 8.50 31.22 21.42
C GLY A 55 8.98 29.88 20.82
N PRO A 56 8.83 29.64 19.51
CA PRO A 56 9.34 28.44 18.83
C PRO A 56 10.85 28.39 18.60
N ALA A 57 11.57 29.50 18.77
CA ALA A 57 12.99 29.54 18.51
C ALA A 57 13.75 28.59 19.44
N VAL A 58 14.66 27.79 18.87
CA VAL A 58 15.51 26.82 19.61
C VAL A 58 16.87 27.41 20.00
N HIS A 59 17.23 28.58 19.45
CA HIS A 59 18.48 29.27 19.76
C HIS A 59 18.31 30.79 19.65
N PRO A 60 19.02 31.60 20.46
CA PRO A 60 19.03 33.07 20.35
C PRO A 60 19.37 33.61 18.95
N TYR A 61 20.10 32.85 18.13
CA TYR A 61 20.42 33.25 16.76
C TYR A 61 19.24 33.20 15.79
N GLU A 62 18.24 32.34 16.04
CA GLU A 62 16.99 32.37 15.27
C GLU A 62 16.18 33.62 15.60
N VAL A 63 16.21 34.05 16.88
CA VAL A 63 15.64 35.33 17.31
C VAL A 63 16.40 36.50 16.69
N ALA A 64 17.74 36.44 16.61
CA ALA A 64 18.51 37.47 15.92
C ALA A 64 18.15 37.58 14.43
N ALA A 65 18.02 36.45 13.72
CA ALA A 65 17.60 36.43 12.31
C ALA A 65 16.17 36.97 12.13
N LEU A 66 15.27 36.68 13.08
CA LEU A 66 13.92 37.24 13.12
C LEU A 66 13.95 38.77 13.27
N LEU A 67 14.70 39.28 14.26
CA LEU A 67 14.83 40.72 14.50
C LEU A 67 15.51 41.45 13.33
N GLU A 68 16.47 40.82 12.66
CA GLU A 68 17.09 41.33 11.44
C GLU A 68 16.08 41.39 10.27
N ALA A 69 15.23 40.37 10.12
CA ALA A 69 14.16 40.36 9.11
C ALA A 69 13.07 41.41 9.38
N GLU A 70 12.84 41.78 10.64
CA GLU A 70 11.99 42.92 11.03
C GLU A 70 12.65 44.28 10.77
N GLY A 71 13.91 44.30 10.32
CA GLY A 71 14.63 45.52 9.96
C GLY A 71 15.15 46.32 11.16
N LEU A 72 15.37 45.69 12.32
CA LEU A 72 15.92 46.36 13.50
C LEU A 72 17.39 46.75 13.27
N THR A 73 17.65 48.05 13.17
CA THR A 73 19.00 48.61 13.02
C THR A 73 19.75 48.66 14.34
N ALA A 74 21.08 48.65 14.29
CA ALA A 74 21.94 48.73 15.48
C ALA A 74 21.70 50.01 16.32
N GLU A 75 21.38 51.12 15.65
CA GLU A 75 21.02 52.39 16.29
C GLU A 75 19.71 52.27 17.07
N THR A 76 18.67 51.70 16.43
CA THR A 76 17.37 51.46 17.10
C THR A 76 17.51 50.52 18.30
N ILE A 77 18.35 49.48 18.17
CA ILE A 77 18.59 48.50 19.25
C ILE A 77 19.21 49.17 20.48
N LYS A 78 20.18 50.04 20.25
CA LYS A 78 20.89 50.76 21.30
C LYS A 78 20.03 51.85 21.93
N ASP A 79 19.34 52.63 21.12
CA ASP A 79 18.61 53.82 21.57
C ASP A 79 17.25 53.49 22.21
N ARG A 80 16.54 52.47 21.69
CA ARG A 80 15.19 52.11 22.15
C ARG A 80 15.18 50.98 23.17
N TYR A 81 16.11 50.04 23.10
CA TYR A 81 16.11 48.85 23.95
C TYR A 81 17.31 48.78 24.90
N GLY A 82 18.29 49.66 24.75
CA GLY A 82 19.46 49.73 25.64
C GLY A 82 20.41 48.54 25.52
N HIS A 83 20.32 47.75 24.45
CA HIS A 83 21.19 46.61 24.20
C HIS A 83 22.36 46.98 23.27
N PRO A 84 23.57 46.43 23.49
CA PRO A 84 24.77 46.80 22.72
C PRO A 84 24.75 46.31 21.26
N ASN A 85 24.00 45.24 20.97
CA ASN A 85 23.88 44.67 19.63
C ASN A 85 22.63 43.78 19.51
N LEU A 86 22.30 43.41 18.27
CA LEU A 86 21.21 42.51 17.90
C LEU A 86 21.23 41.19 18.69
N PHE A 87 22.40 40.58 18.85
CA PHE A 87 22.53 39.30 19.55
C PHE A 87 22.23 39.40 21.04
N SER A 88 22.63 40.51 21.69
CA SER A 88 22.33 40.75 23.10
C SER A 88 20.83 40.94 23.33
N LEU A 89 20.16 41.69 22.45
CA LEU A 89 18.70 41.83 22.49
C LEU A 89 18.01 40.49 22.21
N ALA A 90 18.49 39.73 21.22
CA ALA A 90 17.95 38.42 20.89
C ALA A 90 18.06 37.42 22.05
N THR A 91 19.18 37.41 22.79
CA THR A 91 19.33 36.60 24.00
C THR A 91 18.35 37.03 25.09
N ALA A 92 18.19 38.33 25.34
CA ALA A 92 17.25 38.83 26.34
C ALA A 92 15.80 38.46 26.01
N LEU A 93 15.38 38.61 24.75
CA LEU A 93 14.05 38.19 24.29
C LEU A 93 13.88 36.66 24.32
N TYR A 94 14.94 35.91 24.00
CA TYR A 94 14.93 34.45 24.08
C TYR A 94 14.72 33.95 25.52
N GLU A 95 15.37 34.58 26.49
CA GLU A 95 15.22 34.25 27.91
C GLU A 95 13.87 34.69 28.49
N GLN A 96 13.33 35.82 28.02
CA GLN A 96 12.08 36.39 28.55
C GLN A 96 10.82 35.72 28.00
N VAL A 97 10.80 35.34 26.72
CA VAL A 97 9.62 34.75 26.10
C VAL A 97 9.50 33.27 26.47
N PRO A 98 8.35 32.80 27.01
CA PRO A 98 8.12 31.37 27.27
C PRO A 98 8.28 30.54 26.00
N ARG A 99 8.99 29.41 26.09
CA ARG A 99 9.18 28.51 24.96
C ARG A 99 7.87 27.83 24.60
N THR A 100 7.46 27.95 23.34
CA THR A 100 6.30 27.28 22.77
C THR A 100 6.76 26.46 21.59
N PHE A 101 6.58 25.14 21.63
CA PHE A 101 6.95 24.26 20.52
C PHE A 101 5.68 23.84 19.78
N PRO A 102 5.17 24.66 18.84
CA PRO A 102 3.95 24.32 18.11
C PRO A 102 4.17 23.01 17.35
N GLU A 103 3.18 22.12 17.41
CA GLU A 103 3.23 20.87 16.69
C GLU A 103 3.28 21.16 15.18
N PRO A 104 4.24 20.57 14.42
CA PRO A 104 4.32 20.79 12.98
C PRO A 104 3.00 20.41 12.30
N ALA A 105 2.62 21.15 11.26
CA ALA A 105 1.43 20.84 10.48
C ALA A 105 1.45 19.37 10.01
N GLN A 106 0.32 18.69 10.16
CA GLN A 106 0.23 17.27 9.85
C GLN A 106 0.52 17.03 8.36
N ALA A 107 1.66 16.42 8.06
CA ALA A 107 2.01 16.07 6.69
C ALA A 107 0.95 15.13 6.09
N ALA A 108 0.53 15.43 4.86
CA ALA A 108 -0.48 14.67 4.13
C ALA A 108 -0.17 13.16 4.14
N ASP A 109 -1.21 12.34 4.25
CA ASP A 109 -1.09 10.88 4.24
C ASP A 109 -0.71 10.39 2.82
N PRO A 110 0.52 9.88 2.62
CA PRO A 110 0.94 9.37 1.32
C PRO A 110 0.17 8.11 0.90
N TRP A 111 -0.53 7.47 1.83
CA TRP A 111 -1.30 6.24 1.62
C TRP A 111 -2.81 6.49 1.54
N ARG A 112 -3.25 7.74 1.36
CA ARG A 112 -4.66 8.07 1.22
C ARG A 112 -5.29 7.23 0.10
N PRO A 113 -6.30 6.39 0.40
CA PRO A 113 -6.88 5.51 -0.60
C PRO A 113 -7.69 6.29 -1.64
N ASP A 114 -7.56 5.89 -2.91
CA ASP A 114 -8.50 6.30 -3.96
C ASP A 114 -9.74 5.40 -3.87
N HIS A 115 -10.81 5.93 -3.29
CA HIS A 115 -12.06 5.21 -3.06
C HIS A 115 -12.69 4.69 -4.36
N VAL A 116 -12.66 5.50 -5.42
CA VAL A 116 -13.27 5.15 -6.71
C VAL A 116 -12.47 4.03 -7.36
N ARG A 117 -11.14 4.12 -7.32
CA ARG A 117 -10.27 3.09 -7.88
C ARG A 117 -10.41 1.75 -7.16
N CYS A 118 -10.46 1.75 -5.83
CA CYS A 118 -10.66 0.52 -5.05
C CYS A 118 -12.01 -0.12 -5.37
N LEU A 119 -13.08 0.67 -5.42
CA LEU A 119 -14.41 0.17 -5.81
C LEU A 119 -14.42 -0.41 -7.23
N LEU A 120 -13.84 0.31 -8.19
CA LEU A 120 -13.73 -0.14 -9.58
C LEU A 120 -12.98 -1.46 -9.68
N ARG A 121 -11.91 -1.67 -8.91
CA ARG A 121 -11.16 -2.93 -8.96
C ARG A 121 -11.99 -4.13 -8.50
N GLY A 122 -12.74 -4.01 -7.41
CA GLY A 122 -13.68 -5.05 -6.99
C GLY A 122 -14.67 -5.42 -8.10
N LEU A 123 -15.25 -4.41 -8.75
CA LEU A 123 -16.16 -4.62 -9.89
C LEU A 123 -15.45 -5.28 -11.09
N LEU A 124 -14.26 -4.79 -11.45
CA LEU A 124 -13.49 -5.26 -12.61
C LEU A 124 -12.95 -6.69 -12.45
N PHE A 125 -12.78 -7.17 -11.22
CA PHE A 125 -12.46 -8.58 -10.97
C PHE A 125 -13.67 -9.50 -11.19
N ALA A 126 -14.89 -9.04 -10.90
CA ALA A 126 -16.12 -9.82 -11.05
C ALA A 126 -16.73 -9.76 -12.46
N LEU A 127 -16.65 -8.59 -13.11
CA LEU A 127 -17.26 -8.30 -14.41
C LEU A 127 -16.99 -9.32 -15.52
N PRO A 128 -15.77 -9.87 -15.67
CA PRO A 128 -15.47 -10.85 -16.72
C PRO A 128 -16.24 -12.15 -16.53
N GLY A 129 -16.69 -12.42 -15.30
CA GLY A 129 -17.56 -13.54 -14.98
C GLY A 129 -18.87 -13.53 -15.77
N LEU A 130 -19.34 -12.37 -16.24
CA LEU A 130 -20.53 -12.25 -17.08
C LEU A 130 -20.37 -12.92 -18.45
N ALA A 131 -19.14 -13.15 -18.92
CA ALA A 131 -18.89 -13.88 -20.16
C ALA A 131 -19.31 -15.36 -20.07
N TYR A 132 -19.26 -15.97 -18.89
CA TYR A 132 -19.64 -17.38 -18.71
C TYR A 132 -21.13 -17.64 -18.98
N PRO A 133 -22.10 -16.95 -18.35
CA PRO A 133 -23.51 -17.17 -18.66
C PRO A 133 -23.86 -16.77 -20.11
N LEU A 134 -23.18 -15.76 -20.68
CA LEU A 134 -23.35 -15.38 -22.10
C LEU A 134 -22.98 -16.53 -23.05
N THR A 135 -21.83 -17.15 -22.80
CA THR A 135 -21.27 -18.19 -23.68
C THR A 135 -21.68 -19.62 -23.30
N ALA A 136 -22.30 -19.83 -22.14
CA ALA A 136 -22.62 -21.16 -21.61
C ALA A 136 -23.29 -22.12 -22.61
N PRO A 137 -24.27 -21.70 -23.44
CA PRO A 137 -24.89 -22.60 -24.42
C PRO A 137 -23.93 -23.12 -25.50
N LEU A 138 -22.77 -22.47 -25.70
CA LEU A 138 -21.85 -22.74 -26.81
C LEU A 138 -20.80 -23.81 -26.50
N TRP A 139 -20.51 -24.09 -25.22
CA TRP A 139 -19.38 -24.96 -24.84
C TRP A 139 -19.67 -25.90 -23.66
N HIS A 140 -20.93 -25.99 -23.20
CA HIS A 140 -21.41 -26.93 -22.18
C HIS A 140 -20.53 -26.97 -20.90
N PRO A 141 -20.70 -26.00 -19.98
CA PRO A 141 -19.79 -25.76 -18.86
C PRO A 141 -19.44 -26.97 -18.00
N GLY A 142 -20.39 -27.88 -17.79
CA GLY A 142 -20.20 -29.07 -16.96
C GLY A 142 -19.14 -30.05 -17.47
N ARG A 143 -18.88 -30.09 -18.79
CA ARG A 143 -17.92 -31.04 -19.40
C ARG A 143 -16.49 -30.50 -19.46
N HIS A 144 -16.33 -29.18 -19.58
CA HIS A 144 -15.05 -28.56 -19.94
C HIS A 144 -14.55 -27.50 -18.94
N ALA A 145 -15.24 -27.31 -17.81
CA ALA A 145 -14.85 -26.32 -16.78
C ALA A 145 -13.41 -26.52 -16.26
N ALA A 146 -12.92 -27.77 -16.18
CA ALA A 146 -11.59 -28.06 -15.66
C ALA A 146 -10.46 -27.34 -16.45
N ALA A 147 -10.60 -27.23 -17.78
CA ALA A 147 -9.62 -26.54 -18.63
C ALA A 147 -9.58 -25.03 -18.33
N LEU A 148 -10.74 -24.39 -18.23
CA LEU A 148 -10.85 -22.95 -17.94
C LEU A 148 -10.41 -22.63 -16.51
N ILE A 149 -10.73 -23.50 -15.54
CA ILE A 149 -10.27 -23.38 -14.15
C ILE A 149 -8.76 -23.47 -14.09
N LEU A 150 -8.15 -24.47 -14.73
CA LEU A 150 -6.69 -24.63 -14.73
C LEU A 150 -6.01 -23.42 -15.38
N ALA A 151 -6.49 -22.98 -16.55
CA ALA A 151 -5.97 -21.78 -17.21
C ALA A 151 -6.11 -20.52 -16.33
N GLY A 152 -7.24 -20.38 -15.63
CA GLY A 152 -7.48 -19.29 -14.67
C GLY A 152 -6.49 -19.31 -13.50
N LEU A 153 -6.25 -20.48 -12.89
CA LEU A 153 -5.28 -20.65 -11.80
C LEU A 153 -3.86 -20.28 -12.24
N ILE A 154 -3.42 -20.79 -13.40
CA ILE A 154 -2.09 -20.48 -13.94
C ILE A 154 -1.97 -19.00 -14.29
N SER A 155 -3.01 -18.42 -14.91
CA SER A 155 -3.04 -16.99 -15.24
C SER A 155 -2.97 -16.11 -14.00
N TRP A 156 -3.66 -16.49 -12.92
CA TRP A 156 -3.63 -15.76 -11.66
C TRP A 156 -2.25 -15.86 -10.99
N ALA A 157 -1.71 -17.07 -10.88
CA ALA A 157 -0.36 -17.29 -10.34
C ALA A 157 0.70 -16.48 -11.12
N TRP A 158 0.68 -16.57 -12.44
CA TRP A 158 1.58 -15.80 -13.29
C TRP A 158 1.37 -14.28 -13.13
N GLY A 159 0.12 -13.83 -13.10
CA GLY A 159 -0.26 -12.43 -12.94
C GLY A 159 0.26 -11.82 -11.66
N GLN A 160 0.24 -12.54 -10.53
CA GLN A 160 0.79 -12.05 -9.26
C GLN A 160 2.31 -11.85 -9.33
N GLY A 161 3.05 -12.85 -9.84
CA GLY A 161 4.50 -12.75 -10.01
C GLY A 161 4.92 -11.65 -10.99
N LEU A 162 4.19 -11.53 -12.10
CA LEU A 162 4.40 -10.51 -13.12
C LEU A 162 4.08 -9.10 -12.58
N GLY A 163 2.96 -8.95 -11.86
CA GLY A 163 2.54 -7.70 -11.25
C GLY A 163 3.59 -7.16 -10.27
N HIS A 164 4.08 -8.00 -9.35
CA HIS A 164 5.20 -7.65 -8.47
C HIS A 164 6.42 -7.18 -9.28
N ARG A 165 6.82 -7.97 -10.30
CA ARG A 165 7.99 -7.66 -11.12
C ARG A 165 7.84 -6.31 -11.84
N ALA A 166 6.66 -6.03 -12.38
CA ALA A 166 6.36 -4.79 -13.07
C ALA A 166 6.38 -3.59 -12.10
N HIS A 167 5.84 -3.74 -10.88
CA HIS A 167 5.92 -2.69 -9.85
C HIS A 167 7.36 -2.40 -9.42
N VAL A 168 8.20 -3.42 -9.23
CA VAL A 168 9.63 -3.21 -8.95
C VAL A 168 10.31 -2.51 -10.12
N ARG A 169 10.00 -2.90 -11.36
CA ARG A 169 10.57 -2.27 -12.56
C ARG A 169 10.06 -0.86 -12.81
N LYS A 170 8.88 -0.50 -12.28
CA LYS A 170 8.34 0.85 -12.34
C LYS A 170 9.22 1.85 -11.58
N ALA A 171 9.90 1.42 -10.52
CA ALA A 171 10.88 2.26 -9.81
C ALA A 171 12.12 2.59 -10.68
N THR A 172 12.46 1.73 -11.64
CA THR A 172 13.53 1.99 -12.62
C THR A 172 13.05 2.90 -13.76
N GLY A 173 11.79 2.79 -14.17
CA GLY A 173 11.19 3.68 -15.15
C GLY A 173 9.93 3.11 -15.82
N PRO A 174 9.10 3.97 -16.44
CA PRO A 174 7.84 3.57 -17.08
C PRO A 174 8.06 2.58 -18.23
N ARG A 175 9.07 2.81 -19.07
CA ARG A 175 9.44 1.91 -20.19
C ARG A 175 9.85 0.52 -19.73
N GLU A 176 10.55 0.44 -18.60
CA GLU A 176 11.06 -0.83 -18.09
C GLU A 176 9.96 -1.70 -17.47
N ALA A 177 8.98 -1.07 -16.82
CA ALA A 177 7.74 -1.74 -16.43
C ALA A 177 6.96 -2.22 -17.67
N ALA A 178 6.81 -1.36 -18.70
CA ALA A 178 6.11 -1.71 -19.92
C ALA A 178 6.77 -2.85 -20.70
N ARG A 179 8.10 -2.89 -20.81
CA ARG A 179 8.85 -4.01 -21.40
C ARG A 179 8.60 -5.31 -20.64
N THR A 180 8.59 -5.25 -19.31
CA THR A 180 8.33 -6.42 -18.46
C THR A 180 6.92 -6.97 -18.69
N LEU A 181 5.93 -6.09 -18.77
CA LEU A 181 4.54 -6.44 -19.02
C LEU A 181 4.32 -6.95 -20.45
N ALA A 182 4.88 -6.28 -21.46
CA ALA A 182 4.75 -6.64 -22.87
C ALA A 182 5.34 -8.02 -23.19
N ALA A 183 6.43 -8.41 -22.53
CA ALA A 183 7.00 -9.75 -22.67
C ALA A 183 6.29 -10.78 -21.76
N GLY A 184 6.01 -10.40 -20.52
CA GLY A 184 5.48 -11.34 -19.52
C GLY A 184 4.02 -11.72 -19.74
N ALA A 185 3.16 -10.78 -20.16
CA ALA A 185 1.74 -11.04 -20.35
C ALA A 185 1.45 -12.12 -21.41
N PRO A 186 1.98 -12.05 -22.65
CA PRO A 186 1.73 -13.09 -23.65
C PRO A 186 2.34 -14.43 -23.27
N LEU A 187 3.51 -14.46 -22.61
CA LEU A 187 4.11 -15.70 -22.10
C LEU A 187 3.21 -16.39 -21.07
N GLY A 188 2.62 -15.63 -20.16
CA GLY A 188 1.67 -16.14 -19.18
C GLY A 188 0.41 -16.72 -19.83
N ALA A 189 -0.15 -16.01 -20.82
CA ALA A 189 -1.31 -16.48 -21.56
C ALA A 189 -1.02 -17.77 -22.34
N ALA A 190 0.14 -17.84 -23.00
CA ALA A 190 0.58 -19.03 -23.71
C ALA A 190 0.78 -20.22 -22.77
N LEU A 191 1.44 -20.01 -21.62
CA LEU A 191 1.65 -21.04 -20.60
C LEU A 191 0.32 -21.57 -20.04
N ALA A 192 -0.60 -20.68 -19.67
CA ALA A 192 -1.92 -21.06 -19.16
C ALA A 192 -2.72 -21.87 -20.20
N THR A 193 -2.68 -21.44 -21.46
CA THR A 193 -3.35 -22.13 -22.57
C THR A 193 -2.73 -23.50 -22.81
N ALA A 194 -1.40 -23.59 -22.86
CA ALA A 194 -0.68 -24.83 -23.12
C ALA A 194 -0.92 -25.88 -22.03
N LEU A 195 -0.90 -25.47 -20.75
CA LEU A 195 -1.14 -26.38 -19.63
C LEU A 195 -2.60 -26.85 -19.55
N ALA A 196 -3.55 -26.04 -19.99
CA ALA A 196 -4.97 -26.41 -20.02
C ALA A 196 -5.38 -27.18 -21.30
N ALA A 197 -4.59 -27.10 -22.38
CA ALA A 197 -4.90 -27.72 -23.67
C ALA A 197 -5.28 -29.22 -23.59
N PRO A 198 -4.60 -30.08 -22.81
CA PRO A 198 -4.97 -31.50 -22.70
C PRO A 198 -6.38 -31.75 -22.16
N LEU A 199 -6.96 -30.79 -21.42
CA LEU A 199 -8.27 -30.90 -20.78
C LEU A 199 -9.41 -30.37 -21.67
N THR A 200 -9.09 -29.84 -22.84
CA THR A 200 -10.07 -29.14 -23.69
C THR A 200 -10.97 -30.09 -24.47
N GLY A 201 -10.46 -31.26 -24.87
CA GLY A 201 -11.21 -32.26 -25.65
C GLY A 201 -11.63 -31.82 -27.06
N GLY A 202 -11.20 -30.64 -27.54
CA GLY A 202 -11.53 -30.12 -28.86
C GLY A 202 -11.16 -28.66 -29.09
N GLY A 203 -11.16 -28.25 -30.36
CA GLY A 203 -10.74 -26.91 -30.81
C GLY A 203 -11.54 -25.74 -30.20
N PRO A 204 -12.89 -25.77 -30.12
CA PRO A 204 -13.67 -24.65 -29.58
C PRO A 204 -13.34 -24.32 -28.11
N VAL A 205 -13.15 -25.35 -27.27
CA VAL A 205 -12.80 -25.18 -25.86
C VAL A 205 -11.38 -24.65 -25.72
N LEU A 206 -10.45 -25.10 -26.57
CA LEU A 206 -9.09 -24.55 -26.62
C LEU A 206 -9.09 -23.06 -26.98
N LEU A 207 -9.92 -22.64 -27.93
CA LEU A 207 -10.09 -21.22 -28.28
C LEU A 207 -10.65 -20.42 -27.10
N ALA A 208 -11.64 -20.95 -26.38
CA ALA A 208 -12.18 -20.30 -25.18
C ALA A 208 -11.13 -20.15 -24.08
N VAL A 209 -10.31 -21.19 -23.85
CA VAL A 209 -9.18 -21.17 -22.92
C VAL A 209 -8.14 -20.13 -23.32
N ALA A 210 -7.79 -20.06 -24.61
CA ALA A 210 -6.86 -19.08 -25.14
C ALA A 210 -7.40 -17.65 -24.98
N ALA A 211 -8.68 -17.44 -25.31
CA ALA A 211 -9.37 -16.16 -25.15
C ALA A 211 -9.39 -15.69 -23.69
N GLN A 212 -9.73 -16.58 -22.75
CA GLN A 212 -9.71 -16.28 -21.31
C GLN A 212 -8.29 -15.93 -20.84
N SER A 213 -7.29 -16.71 -21.25
CA SER A 213 -5.90 -16.49 -20.84
C SER A 213 -5.34 -15.16 -21.38
N LEU A 214 -5.64 -14.83 -22.64
CA LEU A 214 -5.31 -13.53 -23.24
C LEU A 214 -6.02 -12.38 -22.53
N TYR A 215 -7.31 -12.54 -22.22
CA TYR A 215 -8.07 -11.55 -21.47
C TYR A 215 -7.43 -11.29 -20.10
N LEU A 216 -7.18 -12.33 -19.31
CA LEU A 216 -6.60 -12.20 -17.96
C LEU A 216 -5.23 -11.54 -18.00
N ALA A 217 -4.39 -11.89 -18.99
CA ALA A 217 -3.10 -11.25 -19.19
C ALA A 217 -3.25 -9.75 -19.52
N ALA A 218 -4.13 -9.40 -20.45
CA ALA A 218 -4.35 -8.02 -20.88
C ALA A 218 -4.97 -7.15 -19.78
N ALA A 219 -6.00 -7.65 -19.10
CA ALA A 219 -6.61 -7.01 -17.95
C ALA A 219 -5.60 -6.79 -16.81
N GLY A 220 -4.76 -7.80 -16.53
CA GLY A 220 -3.67 -7.68 -15.56
C GLY A 220 -2.69 -6.54 -15.88
N VAL A 221 -2.32 -6.37 -17.15
CA VAL A 221 -1.48 -5.24 -17.59
C VAL A 221 -2.18 -3.90 -17.32
N LEU A 222 -3.44 -3.75 -17.72
CA LEU A 222 -4.19 -2.51 -17.52
C LEU A 222 -4.34 -2.16 -16.02
N LEU A 223 -4.59 -3.16 -15.16
CA LEU A 223 -4.68 -2.97 -13.71
C LEU A 223 -3.35 -2.56 -13.07
N VAL A 224 -2.23 -3.16 -13.48
CA VAL A 224 -0.88 -2.74 -13.03
C VAL A 224 -0.58 -1.29 -13.45
N LEU A 225 -1.02 -0.90 -14.65
CA LEU A 225 -0.85 0.44 -15.19
C LEU A 225 -1.89 1.47 -14.69
N ALA A 226 -2.76 1.09 -13.74
CA ALA A 226 -3.82 1.96 -13.20
C ALA A 226 -4.78 2.50 -14.28
N ARG A 227 -5.21 1.62 -15.20
CA ARG A 227 -6.15 1.93 -16.30
C ARG A 227 -7.53 1.32 -16.06
N GLU A 228 -8.03 1.41 -14.82
CA GLU A 228 -9.31 0.82 -14.40
C GLU A 228 -10.49 1.31 -15.24
N LYS A 229 -10.56 2.63 -15.51
CA LYS A 229 -11.63 3.23 -16.34
C LYS A 229 -11.61 2.71 -17.77
N THR A 230 -10.42 2.54 -18.35
CA THR A 230 -10.26 2.00 -19.70
C THR A 230 -10.67 0.54 -19.77
N LEU A 231 -10.32 -0.26 -18.75
CA LEU A 231 -10.77 -1.65 -18.67
C LEU A 231 -12.29 -1.74 -18.51
N LEU A 232 -12.90 -0.87 -17.70
CA LEU A 232 -14.36 -0.81 -17.56
C LEU A 232 -15.04 -0.51 -18.90
N ALA A 233 -14.53 0.48 -19.64
CA ALA A 233 -15.03 0.82 -20.97
C ALA A 233 -14.91 -0.38 -21.94
N ALA A 234 -13.77 -1.07 -21.93
CA ALA A 234 -13.55 -2.26 -22.77
C ALA A 234 -14.49 -3.42 -22.42
N LEU A 235 -14.91 -3.53 -21.15
CA LEU A 235 -15.81 -4.59 -20.68
C LEU A 235 -17.30 -4.21 -20.74
N SER A 236 -17.63 -2.97 -21.13
CA SER A 236 -19.02 -2.52 -21.28
C SER A 236 -19.88 -3.40 -22.21
N PRO A 237 -19.36 -4.07 -23.27
CA PRO A 237 -20.15 -5.01 -24.06
C PRO A 237 -20.68 -6.20 -23.25
N LEU A 238 -19.93 -6.67 -22.22
CA LEU A 238 -20.39 -7.75 -21.34
C LEU A 238 -21.55 -7.29 -20.45
N LEU A 239 -21.50 -6.05 -19.96
CA LEU A 239 -22.61 -5.45 -19.20
C LEU A 239 -23.87 -5.37 -20.04
N ALA A 240 -23.75 -4.89 -21.29
CA ALA A 240 -24.87 -4.84 -22.22
C ALA A 240 -25.44 -6.25 -22.49
N GLY A 241 -24.57 -7.24 -22.73
CA GLY A 241 -24.99 -8.62 -22.94
C GLY A 241 -25.70 -9.22 -21.72
N ALA A 242 -25.15 -9.03 -20.53
CA ALA A 242 -25.76 -9.50 -19.29
C ALA A 242 -27.11 -8.84 -19.03
N ALA A 243 -27.24 -7.53 -19.29
CA ALA A 243 -28.51 -6.81 -19.16
C ALA A 243 -29.56 -7.34 -20.15
N CYS A 244 -29.17 -7.69 -21.38
CA CYS A 244 -30.05 -8.35 -22.34
C CYS A 244 -30.52 -9.71 -21.83
N LEU A 245 -29.62 -10.55 -21.29
CA LEU A 245 -29.98 -11.87 -20.74
C LEU A 245 -31.04 -11.82 -19.64
N LEU A 246 -31.13 -10.71 -18.89
CA LEU A 246 -32.17 -10.53 -17.86
C LEU A 246 -33.57 -10.34 -18.46
N ARG A 247 -33.67 -9.93 -19.74
CA ARG A 247 -34.94 -9.61 -20.40
C ARG A 247 -35.32 -10.61 -21.49
N TRP A 248 -34.37 -11.06 -22.29
CA TRP A 248 -34.60 -11.98 -23.42
C TRP A 248 -33.31 -12.69 -23.83
N ASP A 249 -33.43 -13.80 -24.58
CA ASP A 249 -32.27 -14.45 -25.20
C ASP A 249 -31.81 -13.62 -26.42
N PRO A 250 -30.58 -13.07 -26.44
CA PRO A 250 -30.10 -12.26 -27.55
C PRO A 250 -29.68 -13.11 -28.78
N GLY A 251 -29.77 -14.43 -28.72
CA GLY A 251 -29.39 -15.33 -29.81
C GLY A 251 -27.88 -15.60 -29.91
N PRO A 252 -27.44 -16.45 -30.86
CA PRO A 252 -26.06 -16.94 -30.90
C PRO A 252 -25.04 -15.86 -31.27
N LEU A 253 -25.39 -14.93 -32.16
CA LEU A 253 -24.46 -13.89 -32.64
C LEU A 253 -24.04 -12.94 -31.50
N PRO A 254 -24.93 -12.33 -30.69
CA PRO A 254 -24.49 -11.47 -29.59
C PRO A 254 -23.84 -12.24 -28.44
N ARG A 255 -24.25 -13.48 -28.19
CA ARG A 255 -23.64 -14.35 -27.16
C ARG A 255 -22.15 -14.60 -27.39
N LEU A 256 -21.71 -14.66 -28.65
CA LEU A 256 -20.28 -14.77 -29.00
C LEU A 256 -19.65 -13.41 -29.30
N GLY A 257 -20.37 -12.55 -30.00
CA GLY A 257 -19.88 -11.25 -30.47
C GLY A 257 -19.55 -10.28 -29.34
N LEU A 258 -20.35 -10.23 -28.27
CA LEU A 258 -20.11 -9.29 -27.16
C LEU A 258 -18.88 -9.68 -26.32
N PRO A 259 -18.68 -10.96 -25.91
CA PRO A 259 -17.43 -11.36 -25.28
C PRO A 259 -16.20 -11.19 -26.17
N LEU A 260 -16.32 -11.48 -27.47
CA LEU A 260 -15.22 -11.27 -28.41
C LEU A 260 -14.86 -9.79 -28.55
N LEU A 261 -15.87 -8.91 -28.66
CA LEU A 261 -15.67 -7.47 -28.70
C LEU A 261 -14.98 -6.96 -27.43
N ALA A 262 -15.39 -7.44 -26.26
CA ALA A 262 -14.77 -7.08 -24.98
C ALA A 262 -13.30 -7.53 -24.90
N LEU A 263 -13.00 -8.75 -25.37
CA LEU A 263 -11.63 -9.26 -25.48
C LEU A 263 -10.78 -8.37 -26.40
N LEU A 264 -11.26 -8.13 -27.63
CA LEU A 264 -10.54 -7.32 -28.63
C LEU A 264 -10.33 -5.88 -28.15
N ALA A 265 -11.34 -5.26 -27.52
CA ALA A 265 -11.22 -3.94 -26.93
C ALA A 265 -10.17 -3.90 -25.79
N THR A 266 -10.15 -4.93 -24.94
CA THR A 266 -9.17 -5.05 -23.86
C THR A 266 -7.74 -5.21 -24.40
N LEU A 267 -7.55 -6.03 -25.43
CA LEU A 267 -6.27 -6.20 -26.11
C LEU A 267 -5.80 -4.90 -26.79
N ALA A 268 -6.70 -4.21 -27.50
CA ALA A 268 -6.40 -2.94 -28.15
C ALA A 268 -6.02 -1.85 -27.14
N ALA A 269 -6.77 -1.72 -26.04
CA ALA A 269 -6.47 -0.81 -24.94
C ALA A 269 -5.11 -1.11 -24.30
N THR A 270 -4.80 -2.39 -24.09
CA THR A 270 -3.52 -2.84 -23.55
C THR A 270 -2.37 -2.48 -24.48
N ALA A 271 -2.51 -2.78 -25.78
CA ALA A 271 -1.51 -2.43 -26.79
C ALA A 271 -1.31 -0.91 -26.91
N HIS A 272 -2.38 -0.12 -26.80
CA HIS A 272 -2.28 1.34 -26.79
C HIS A 272 -1.52 1.85 -25.55
N ALA A 273 -1.88 1.36 -24.35
CA ALA A 273 -1.22 1.75 -23.10
C ALA A 273 0.27 1.38 -23.07
N LEU A 274 0.62 0.17 -23.52
CA LEU A 274 2.01 -0.27 -23.61
C LEU A 274 2.79 0.52 -24.65
N ARG A 275 2.23 0.78 -25.84
CA ARG A 275 2.90 1.59 -26.87
C ARG A 275 3.25 2.99 -26.38
N GLY A 276 2.37 3.63 -25.60
CA GLY A 276 2.67 4.93 -24.98
C GLY A 276 3.91 4.86 -24.08
N LEU A 277 3.93 3.92 -23.15
CA LEU A 277 5.02 3.78 -22.17
C LEU A 277 6.34 3.27 -22.79
N LEU A 278 6.27 2.52 -23.88
CA LEU A 278 7.46 2.03 -24.59
C LEU A 278 8.16 3.12 -25.40
N LYS A 279 7.50 4.24 -25.69
CA LYS A 279 8.10 5.42 -26.35
C LYS A 279 8.94 6.27 -25.40
N GLU A 280 8.70 6.19 -24.10
CA GLU A 280 9.47 6.90 -23.07
C GLU A 280 10.97 6.55 -23.16
N PRO A 281 11.89 7.44 -22.75
CA PRO A 281 13.31 7.12 -22.70
C PRO A 281 13.57 5.93 -21.77
N GLY A 282 14.53 5.08 -22.15
CA GLY A 282 14.98 3.98 -21.32
C GLY A 282 15.87 4.48 -20.20
N ALA A 283 15.90 3.77 -19.07
CA ALA A 283 16.86 4.06 -18.02
C ALA A 283 18.18 3.35 -18.31
N ASP A 284 19.30 4.06 -18.19
CA ASP A 284 20.63 3.48 -18.29
C ASP A 284 20.98 2.70 -17.02
N GLY A 285 21.56 1.50 -17.18
CA GLY A 285 22.11 0.71 -16.06
C GLY A 285 21.09 0.06 -15.11
N GLY A 286 19.79 0.09 -15.41
CA GLY A 286 18.75 -0.48 -14.54
C GLY A 286 18.88 -2.01 -14.33
N ARG A 287 19.28 -2.45 -13.14
CA ARG A 287 19.43 -3.88 -12.83
C ARG A 287 18.06 -4.58 -12.81
N ARG A 288 17.94 -5.65 -13.60
CA ARG A 288 16.72 -6.48 -13.60
C ARG A 288 16.61 -7.24 -12.27
N PRO A 289 15.47 -7.19 -11.57
CA PRO A 289 15.31 -7.96 -10.35
C PRO A 289 15.40 -9.46 -10.68
N PRO A 290 15.98 -10.28 -9.80
CA PRO A 290 16.06 -11.72 -10.05
C PRO A 290 14.65 -12.35 -9.99
N LEU A 291 14.39 -13.36 -10.83
CA LEU A 291 13.06 -13.98 -10.93
C LEU A 291 12.59 -14.58 -9.59
N ARG A 292 13.52 -15.09 -8.78
CA ARG A 292 13.24 -15.67 -7.45
C ARG A 292 12.55 -14.71 -6.48
N TRP A 293 12.64 -13.39 -6.69
CA TRP A 293 11.92 -12.42 -5.84
C TRP A 293 10.43 -12.32 -6.17
N SER A 294 10.04 -12.65 -7.41
CA SER A 294 8.63 -12.70 -7.82
C SER A 294 7.98 -14.06 -7.58
N LEU A 295 8.78 -15.13 -7.45
CA LEU A 295 8.29 -16.49 -7.21
C LEU A 295 7.29 -16.61 -6.05
N PRO A 296 7.55 -16.09 -4.83
CA PRO A 296 6.60 -16.21 -3.73
C PRO A 296 5.24 -15.56 -4.00
N TYR A 297 5.19 -14.46 -4.77
CA TYR A 297 3.93 -13.83 -5.16
C TYR A 297 3.13 -14.71 -6.12
N GLY A 298 3.80 -15.37 -7.06
CA GLY A 298 3.14 -16.31 -7.97
C GLY A 298 2.65 -17.58 -7.26
N LEU A 299 3.47 -18.12 -6.35
CA LEU A 299 3.09 -19.25 -5.49
C LEU A 299 1.89 -18.93 -4.59
N PHE A 300 1.87 -17.73 -4.01
CA PHE A 300 0.72 -17.25 -3.28
C PHE A 300 -0.51 -17.09 -4.18
N GLY A 301 -0.37 -16.52 -5.39
CA GLY A 301 -1.47 -16.42 -6.35
C GLY A 301 -2.07 -17.79 -6.69
N LEU A 302 -1.23 -18.81 -6.86
CA LEU A 302 -1.66 -20.19 -7.05
C LEU A 302 -2.40 -20.73 -5.82
N ALA A 303 -1.86 -20.53 -4.62
CA ALA A 303 -2.46 -20.98 -3.37
C ALA A 303 -3.81 -20.31 -3.11
N ALA A 304 -3.89 -18.99 -3.28
CA ALA A 304 -5.12 -18.21 -3.15
C ALA A 304 -6.17 -18.68 -4.16
N GLY A 305 -5.77 -18.87 -5.42
CA GLY A 305 -6.66 -19.40 -6.45
C GLY A 305 -7.18 -20.80 -6.12
N LEU A 306 -6.33 -21.69 -5.60
CA LEU A 306 -6.74 -23.04 -5.20
C LEU A 306 -7.69 -23.02 -4.00
N LEU A 307 -7.43 -22.18 -2.98
CA LEU A 307 -8.35 -22.03 -1.84
C LEU A 307 -9.72 -21.51 -2.27
N VAL A 308 -9.75 -20.47 -3.12
CA VAL A 308 -11.00 -19.93 -3.69
C VAL A 308 -11.71 -20.95 -4.57
N LEU A 309 -10.98 -21.75 -5.34
CA LEU A 309 -11.55 -22.84 -6.12
C LEU A 309 -12.20 -23.89 -5.21
N LEU A 310 -11.53 -24.31 -4.13
CA LEU A 310 -12.06 -25.30 -3.20
C LEU A 310 -13.35 -24.82 -2.53
N GLU A 311 -13.43 -23.53 -2.17
CA GLU A 311 -14.67 -22.90 -1.69
C GLU A 311 -15.73 -22.87 -2.78
N GLY A 312 -15.40 -22.35 -3.97
CA GLY A 312 -16.34 -22.18 -5.08
C GLY A 312 -16.92 -23.47 -5.65
N ARG A 313 -16.23 -24.61 -5.46
CA ARG A 313 -16.78 -25.93 -5.80
C ARG A 313 -17.99 -26.29 -4.95
N ARG A 314 -18.14 -25.69 -3.77
CA ARG A 314 -19.26 -25.93 -2.85
C ARG A 314 -20.20 -24.74 -2.82
N GLU A 315 -19.63 -23.55 -2.69
CA GLU A 315 -20.34 -22.29 -2.51
C GLU A 315 -19.97 -21.31 -3.63
N PRO A 316 -20.48 -21.48 -4.86
CA PRO A 316 -20.11 -20.66 -6.01
C PRO A 316 -20.46 -19.18 -5.82
N TYR A 317 -21.56 -18.87 -5.13
CA TYR A 317 -21.97 -17.50 -4.84
C TYR A 317 -21.04 -16.81 -3.82
N ALA A 318 -20.43 -17.57 -2.91
CA ALA A 318 -19.45 -17.05 -1.97
C ALA A 318 -18.19 -16.52 -2.69
N VAL A 319 -17.80 -17.14 -3.80
CA VAL A 319 -16.68 -16.66 -4.62
C VAL A 319 -17.00 -15.32 -5.29
N ILE A 320 -18.26 -15.09 -5.68
CA ILE A 320 -18.67 -13.78 -6.22
C ILE A 320 -18.52 -12.71 -5.13
N VAL A 321 -18.99 -13.00 -3.92
CA VAL A 321 -18.83 -12.11 -2.75
C VAL A 321 -17.35 -11.84 -2.47
N LEU A 322 -16.51 -12.87 -2.41
CA LEU A 322 -15.06 -12.71 -2.21
C LEU A 322 -14.43 -11.85 -3.31
N THR A 323 -14.80 -12.08 -4.56
CA THR A 323 -14.27 -11.34 -5.71
C THR A 323 -14.64 -9.86 -5.64
N LEU A 324 -15.89 -9.53 -5.35
CA LEU A 324 -16.35 -8.14 -5.15
C LEU A 324 -15.67 -7.49 -3.93
N SER A 325 -15.43 -8.27 -2.87
CA SER A 325 -14.76 -7.80 -1.65
C SER A 325 -13.31 -7.41 -1.85
N MET A 326 -12.67 -7.78 -2.98
CA MET A 326 -11.29 -7.40 -3.29
C MET A 326 -11.09 -5.88 -3.36
N GLY A 327 -12.11 -5.12 -3.75
CA GLY A 327 -12.06 -3.65 -3.75
C GLY A 327 -11.96 -3.08 -2.33
N PRO A 328 -12.92 -3.37 -1.44
CA PRO A 328 -12.83 -3.06 -0.01
C PRO A 328 -11.56 -3.60 0.66
N ALA A 329 -11.12 -4.82 0.31
CA ALA A 329 -9.87 -5.39 0.80
C ALA A 329 -8.68 -4.50 0.49
N GLU A 330 -8.52 -4.07 -0.77
CA GLU A 330 -7.46 -3.15 -1.18
C GLU A 330 -7.56 -1.81 -0.48
N TRP A 331 -8.77 -1.25 -0.34
CA TRP A 331 -9.00 -0.02 0.40
C TRP A 331 -8.48 -0.13 1.85
N LEU A 332 -8.75 -1.25 2.52
CA LEU A 332 -8.29 -1.52 3.88
C LEU A 332 -6.78 -1.71 3.97
N LEU A 333 -6.11 -2.22 2.93
CA LEU A 333 -4.63 -2.28 2.88
C LEU A 333 -4.01 -0.88 2.89
N TYR A 334 -4.56 0.05 2.10
CA TYR A 334 -4.13 1.44 2.09
C TYR A 334 -4.43 2.14 3.41
N ARG A 335 -5.62 1.91 3.98
CA ARG A 335 -5.98 2.45 5.31
C ARG A 335 -5.07 1.93 6.41
N TYR A 336 -4.75 0.64 6.42
CA TYR A 336 -3.82 0.07 7.38
C TYR A 336 -2.45 0.78 7.32
N ARG A 337 -1.94 1.06 6.12
CA ARG A 337 -0.68 1.80 5.93
C ARG A 337 -0.75 3.22 6.47
N GLY A 338 -1.76 3.99 6.06
CA GLY A 338 -1.93 5.37 6.52
C GLY A 338 -2.10 5.45 8.04
N LEU A 339 -2.93 4.58 8.61
CA LEU A 339 -3.15 4.49 10.06
C LEU A 339 -1.90 4.03 10.82
N SER A 340 -1.10 3.13 10.24
CA SER A 340 0.16 2.69 10.87
C SER A 340 1.22 3.79 10.84
N VAL A 341 1.30 4.60 9.78
CA VAL A 341 2.16 5.79 9.74
C VAL A 341 1.70 6.84 10.76
N ALA A 342 0.39 7.06 10.88
CA ALA A 342 -0.15 7.94 11.92
C ALA A 342 0.14 7.42 13.33
N ALA A 343 0.03 6.10 13.55
CA ALA A 343 0.40 5.47 14.80
C ALA A 343 1.90 5.65 15.10
N LEU A 344 2.77 5.50 14.09
CA LEU A 344 4.21 5.71 14.22
C LEU A 344 4.53 7.12 14.69
N ARG A 345 3.89 8.14 14.09
CA ARG A 345 4.07 9.55 14.47
C ARG A 345 3.55 9.85 15.87
N ALA A 346 2.50 9.17 16.31
CA ALA A 346 1.85 9.40 17.61
C ALA A 346 2.44 8.59 18.77
N THR A 347 3.51 7.81 18.56
CA THR A 347 4.09 6.94 19.59
C THR A 347 5.56 7.22 19.82
N ALA A 348 5.94 7.41 21.09
CA ALA A 348 7.32 7.64 21.50
C ALA A 348 8.10 6.34 21.80
N THR A 349 7.42 5.20 21.95
CA THR A 349 8.05 3.92 22.32
C THR A 349 7.71 2.79 21.35
N PRO A 350 8.62 1.82 21.12
CA PRO A 350 8.34 0.65 20.29
C PRO A 350 7.16 -0.20 20.79
N ALA A 351 6.99 -0.32 22.11
CA ALA A 351 5.87 -1.05 22.70
C ALA A 351 4.53 -0.33 22.47
N GLY A 352 4.52 1.00 22.59
CA GLY A 352 3.33 1.82 22.27
C GLY A 352 2.96 1.71 20.79
N PHE A 353 3.96 1.70 19.90
CA PHE A 353 3.75 1.48 18.47
C PHE A 353 3.16 0.10 18.20
N LEU A 354 3.71 -0.96 18.80
CA LEU A 354 3.20 -2.32 18.65
C LEU A 354 1.71 -2.39 19.02
N LEU A 355 1.34 -1.90 20.21
CA LEU A 355 -0.05 -1.90 20.67
C LEU A 355 -0.98 -1.15 19.70
N ARG A 356 -0.60 0.05 19.26
CA ARG A 356 -1.42 0.80 18.29
C ARG A 356 -1.51 0.10 16.94
N SER A 357 -0.40 -0.44 16.42
CA SER A 357 -0.39 -1.20 15.18
C SER A 357 -1.24 -2.47 15.27
N THR A 358 -1.25 -3.15 16.42
CA THR A 358 -2.15 -4.30 16.66
C THR A 358 -3.62 -3.87 16.64
N GLY A 359 -3.96 -2.73 17.24
CA GLY A 359 -5.31 -2.17 17.21
C GLY A 359 -5.75 -1.82 15.80
N VAL A 360 -4.87 -1.21 15.00
CA VAL A 360 -5.12 -0.89 13.58
C VAL A 360 -5.29 -2.16 12.76
N LEU A 361 -4.47 -3.19 12.97
CA LEU A 361 -4.60 -4.49 12.31
C LEU A 361 -5.97 -5.12 12.63
N GLY A 362 -6.35 -5.16 13.91
CA GLY A 362 -7.64 -5.67 14.35
C GLY A 362 -8.81 -4.90 13.76
N LEU A 363 -8.74 -3.55 13.76
CA LEU A 363 -9.76 -2.69 13.18
C LEU A 363 -9.95 -2.94 11.69
N CYS A 364 -8.85 -3.00 10.91
CA CYS A 364 -8.93 -3.25 9.48
C CYS A 364 -9.43 -4.67 9.17
N LEU A 365 -8.98 -5.68 9.93
CA LEU A 365 -9.45 -7.05 9.74
C LEU A 365 -10.95 -7.18 10.07
N LEU A 366 -11.40 -6.63 11.20
CA LEU A 366 -12.82 -6.61 11.56
C LEU A 366 -13.65 -5.83 10.53
N GLY A 367 -13.16 -4.68 10.09
CA GLY A 367 -13.79 -3.89 9.03
C GLY A 367 -13.92 -4.65 7.70
N TYR A 368 -13.00 -5.57 7.41
CA TYR A 368 -13.10 -6.45 6.24
C TYR A 368 -14.11 -7.58 6.45
N LEU A 369 -14.07 -8.23 7.61
CA LEU A 369 -14.86 -9.45 7.89
C LEU A 369 -16.33 -9.16 8.22
N LEU A 370 -16.62 -8.05 8.89
CA LEU A 370 -17.99 -7.72 9.33
C LEU A 370 -19.00 -7.64 8.17
N PRO A 371 -18.70 -6.98 7.03
CA PRO A 371 -19.60 -6.97 5.88
C PRO A 371 -19.75 -8.35 5.19
N LEU A 372 -18.77 -9.24 5.33
CA LEU A 372 -18.80 -10.57 4.73
C LEU A 372 -19.72 -11.53 5.50
N LEU A 373 -19.97 -11.28 6.79
CA LEU A 373 -20.89 -12.09 7.59
C LEU A 373 -22.33 -12.09 7.05
N PRO A 374 -23.02 -10.93 6.85
CA PRO A 374 -24.34 -10.92 6.23
C PRO A 374 -24.29 -11.43 4.79
N ALA A 375 -23.20 -11.19 4.05
CA ALA A 375 -23.03 -11.72 2.70
C ALA A 375 -22.96 -13.27 2.66
N ALA A 376 -22.34 -13.90 3.68
CA ALA A 376 -22.34 -15.36 3.83
C ALA A 376 -23.78 -15.88 3.96
N TYR A 377 -24.57 -15.27 4.85
CA TYR A 377 -25.98 -15.65 5.03
C TYR A 377 -26.82 -15.43 3.77
N LEU A 378 -26.61 -14.32 3.06
CA LEU A 378 -27.33 -14.04 1.80
C LEU A 378 -27.01 -15.03 0.68
N THR A 379 -25.79 -15.59 0.68
CA THR A 379 -25.34 -16.57 -0.31
C THR A 379 -25.60 -18.02 0.09
N GLY A 380 -26.05 -18.27 1.32
CA GLY A 380 -26.22 -19.60 1.91
C GLY A 380 -24.91 -20.26 2.34
N ALA A 381 -23.78 -19.57 2.20
CA ALA A 381 -22.46 -20.12 2.50
C ALA A 381 -22.20 -20.18 4.02
N PRO A 382 -21.51 -21.22 4.52
CA PRO A 382 -21.13 -21.30 5.92
C PRO A 382 -20.25 -20.10 6.33
N PRO A 383 -20.69 -19.24 7.27
CA PRO A 383 -19.95 -18.03 7.61
C PRO A 383 -18.52 -18.30 8.05
N ALA A 384 -18.29 -19.37 8.82
CA ALA A 384 -16.95 -19.74 9.27
C ALA A 384 -15.98 -20.00 8.10
N SER A 385 -16.42 -20.71 7.04
CA SER A 385 -15.57 -21.00 5.89
C SER A 385 -15.19 -19.71 5.16
N LEU A 386 -16.19 -18.90 4.84
CA LEU A 386 -16.01 -17.64 4.12
C LEU A 386 -15.11 -16.67 4.89
N LEU A 387 -15.37 -16.47 6.19
CA LEU A 387 -14.63 -15.52 7.02
C LEU A 387 -13.18 -15.96 7.27
N LEU A 388 -12.95 -17.26 7.51
CA LEU A 388 -11.59 -17.79 7.70
C LEU A 388 -10.77 -17.70 6.41
N LEU A 389 -11.39 -18.01 5.26
CA LEU A 389 -10.77 -17.85 3.96
C LEU A 389 -10.43 -16.38 3.69
N ALA A 390 -11.40 -15.48 3.87
CA ALA A 390 -11.22 -14.04 3.70
C ALA A 390 -10.10 -13.49 4.61
N ALA A 391 -10.09 -13.86 5.89
CA ALA A 391 -9.04 -13.48 6.83
C ALA A 391 -7.66 -13.98 6.37
N THR A 392 -7.57 -15.24 5.94
CA THR A 392 -6.33 -15.84 5.42
C THR A 392 -5.80 -15.04 4.23
N LEU A 393 -6.66 -14.78 3.22
CA LEU A 393 -6.26 -14.08 2.01
C LEU A 393 -5.88 -12.62 2.28
N TRP A 394 -6.67 -11.91 3.07
CA TRP A 394 -6.43 -10.50 3.36
C TRP A 394 -5.15 -10.29 4.18
N THR A 395 -4.93 -11.08 5.23
CA THR A 395 -3.69 -10.97 6.04
C THR A 395 -2.46 -11.36 5.23
N ALA A 396 -2.57 -12.35 4.34
CA ALA A 396 -1.47 -12.71 3.44
C ALA A 396 -1.15 -11.61 2.43
N LEU A 397 -2.17 -11.00 1.82
CA LEU A 397 -2.02 -9.84 0.92
C LEU A 397 -1.40 -8.64 1.65
N LEU A 398 -1.80 -8.41 2.90
CA LEU A 398 -1.23 -7.36 3.73
C LEU A 398 0.28 -7.56 3.91
N LEU A 399 0.71 -8.75 4.32
CA LEU A 399 2.13 -9.07 4.46
C LEU A 399 2.90 -8.87 3.16
N GLN A 400 2.32 -9.30 2.03
CA GLN A 400 2.92 -9.12 0.71
C GLN A 400 3.01 -7.66 0.28
N ALA A 401 2.01 -6.85 0.59
CA ALA A 401 2.06 -5.42 0.31
C ALA A 401 3.30 -4.81 0.99
N PHE A 402 3.59 -5.18 2.24
CA PHE A 402 4.79 -4.75 2.98
C PHE A 402 6.09 -5.49 2.60
N GLY A 403 6.11 -6.16 1.44
CA GLY A 403 7.30 -6.82 0.90
C GLY A 403 7.67 -8.13 1.61
N THR A 404 6.81 -8.66 2.49
CA THR A 404 7.01 -9.96 3.13
C THR A 404 6.36 -11.04 2.28
N ALA A 405 7.14 -11.66 1.39
CA ALA A 405 6.57 -12.53 0.36
C ALA A 405 6.55 -14.03 0.75
N TRP A 406 7.62 -14.56 1.34
CA TRP A 406 7.75 -16.01 1.58
C TRP A 406 6.83 -16.57 2.68
N PRO A 407 6.78 -15.99 3.90
CA PRO A 407 5.89 -16.52 4.94
C PRO A 407 4.43 -16.67 4.51
N PRO A 408 3.76 -15.64 3.94
CA PRO A 408 2.38 -15.81 3.50
C PRO A 408 2.24 -16.82 2.35
N ALA A 409 3.20 -16.88 1.42
CA ALA A 409 3.18 -17.85 0.34
C ALA A 409 3.24 -19.29 0.86
N VAL A 410 4.16 -19.60 1.79
CA VAL A 410 4.33 -20.94 2.36
C VAL A 410 3.10 -21.35 3.18
N ILE A 411 2.59 -20.46 4.04
CA ILE A 411 1.41 -20.75 4.86
C ILE A 411 0.18 -21.01 3.99
N CYS A 412 -0.07 -20.16 2.99
CA CYS A 412 -1.20 -20.35 2.09
C CYS A 412 -1.04 -21.59 1.21
N LEU A 413 0.18 -21.89 0.72
CA LEU A 413 0.45 -23.13 -0.03
C LEU A 413 0.22 -24.37 0.83
N ALA A 414 0.66 -24.36 2.09
CA ALA A 414 0.42 -25.46 3.01
C ALA A 414 -1.09 -25.66 3.20
N ALA A 415 -1.84 -24.60 3.50
CA ALA A 415 -3.30 -24.66 3.66
C ALA A 415 -4.02 -25.15 2.39
N ALA A 416 -3.63 -24.63 1.22
CA ALA A 416 -4.20 -25.03 -0.06
C ALA A 416 -3.86 -26.48 -0.41
N GLY A 417 -2.62 -26.89 -0.16
CA GLY A 417 -2.14 -28.26 -0.36
C GLY A 417 -2.84 -29.25 0.55
N THR A 418 -3.01 -28.95 1.84
CA THR A 418 -3.73 -29.82 2.78
C THR A 418 -5.20 -29.94 2.41
N ALA A 419 -5.91 -28.82 2.19
CA ALA A 419 -7.32 -28.84 1.84
C ALA A 419 -7.56 -29.49 0.46
N GLY A 420 -6.65 -29.24 -0.49
CA GLY A 420 -6.66 -29.82 -1.82
C GLY A 420 -6.43 -31.33 -1.81
N ALA A 421 -5.41 -31.80 -1.07
CA ALA A 421 -5.11 -33.23 -0.94
C ALA A 421 -6.27 -33.99 -0.27
N VAL A 422 -6.82 -33.47 0.82
CA VAL A 422 -7.98 -34.08 1.49
C VAL A 422 -9.18 -34.16 0.54
N THR A 423 -9.43 -33.10 -0.24
CA THR A 423 -10.54 -33.08 -1.21
C THR A 423 -10.31 -34.05 -2.38
N ALA A 424 -9.09 -34.10 -2.93
CA ALA A 424 -8.75 -34.95 -4.08
C ALA A 424 -8.75 -36.44 -3.72
N LEU A 425 -8.22 -36.79 -2.54
CA LEU A 425 -8.11 -38.16 -2.04
C LEU A 425 -9.36 -38.62 -1.28
N ARG A 426 -10.39 -37.76 -1.15
CA ARG A 426 -11.64 -38.02 -0.42
C ARG A 426 -11.42 -38.48 1.03
N LEU A 427 -10.43 -37.87 1.69
CA LEU A 427 -10.07 -38.20 3.08
C LEU A 427 -11.01 -37.49 4.08
N PRO A 428 -11.20 -38.03 5.29
CA PRO A 428 -11.73 -37.24 6.39
C PRO A 428 -10.77 -36.07 6.71
N PRO A 429 -11.25 -34.88 7.12
CA PRO A 429 -12.63 -34.55 7.47
C PRO A 429 -13.48 -34.02 6.28
N GLY A 430 -13.06 -34.26 5.03
CA GLY A 430 -13.83 -33.94 3.83
C GLY A 430 -14.14 -32.45 3.70
N SER A 431 -15.40 -32.07 3.92
CA SER A 431 -15.86 -30.69 3.78
C SER A 431 -15.21 -29.73 4.77
N ALA A 432 -14.89 -30.17 5.98
CA ALA A 432 -14.27 -29.32 6.99
C ALA A 432 -12.78 -29.02 6.71
N ALA A 433 -12.13 -29.67 5.75
CA ALA A 433 -10.70 -29.54 5.52
C ALA A 433 -10.26 -28.11 5.18
N LEU A 434 -11.02 -27.41 4.34
CA LEU A 434 -10.75 -26.03 3.95
C LEU A 434 -10.87 -25.05 5.14
N PRO A 435 -12.00 -24.98 5.87
CA PRO A 435 -12.10 -24.09 7.03
C PRO A 435 -11.09 -24.44 8.11
N LEU A 436 -10.76 -25.71 8.34
CA LEU A 436 -9.72 -26.11 9.30
C LEU A 436 -8.32 -25.64 8.88
N ALA A 437 -7.98 -25.79 7.60
CA ALA A 437 -6.70 -25.31 7.07
C ALA A 437 -6.59 -23.78 7.18
N CYS A 438 -7.66 -23.05 6.87
CA CYS A 438 -7.72 -21.60 7.06
C CYS A 438 -7.69 -21.21 8.55
N ALA A 439 -8.38 -21.93 9.43
CA ALA A 439 -8.34 -21.72 10.88
C ALA A 439 -6.93 -21.87 11.46
N ALA A 440 -6.12 -22.78 10.91
CA ALA A 440 -4.70 -22.90 11.27
C ALA A 440 -3.83 -21.79 10.63
N ALA A 441 -4.13 -21.39 9.39
CA ALA A 441 -3.36 -20.38 8.66
C ALA A 441 -3.49 -18.96 9.25
N VAL A 442 -4.70 -18.56 9.65
CA VAL A 442 -4.99 -17.22 10.21
C VAL A 442 -4.07 -16.86 11.39
N PRO A 443 -3.96 -17.64 12.48
CA PRO A 443 -3.09 -17.29 13.60
C PRO A 443 -1.62 -17.24 13.20
N CYS A 444 -1.15 -18.11 12.31
CA CYS A 444 0.23 -18.07 11.80
C CYS A 444 0.51 -16.77 11.02
N LEU A 445 -0.43 -16.35 10.16
CA LEU A 445 -0.33 -15.11 9.40
C LEU A 445 -0.42 -13.87 10.30
N LEU A 446 -1.32 -13.88 11.29
CA LEU A 446 -1.43 -12.81 12.28
C LEU A 446 -0.16 -12.71 13.13
N ALA A 447 0.39 -13.82 13.62
CA ALA A 447 1.66 -13.83 14.33
C ALA A 447 2.80 -13.25 13.47
N CYS A 448 2.84 -13.59 12.17
CA CYS A 448 3.78 -12.99 11.23
C CYS A 448 3.56 -11.48 11.08
N ALA A 449 2.31 -11.04 10.93
CA ALA A 449 1.96 -9.63 10.79
C ALA A 449 2.34 -8.84 12.04
N LEU A 450 2.02 -9.34 13.23
CA LEU A 450 2.39 -8.72 14.50
C LEU A 450 3.90 -8.61 14.67
N ARG A 451 4.64 -9.71 14.40
CA ARG A 451 6.11 -9.74 14.54
C ARG A 451 6.82 -8.80 13.57
N LEU A 452 6.31 -8.68 12.35
CA LEU A 452 6.97 -7.93 11.27
C LEU A 452 6.47 -6.49 11.19
N LEU A 453 5.15 -6.29 11.13
CA LEU A 453 4.52 -4.98 10.97
C LEU A 453 4.41 -4.23 12.31
N GLY A 454 4.52 -4.91 13.45
CA GLY A 454 4.66 -4.26 14.75
C GLY A 454 6.01 -3.57 14.97
N ARG A 455 6.94 -3.64 14.00
CA ARG A 455 8.24 -2.96 14.05
C ARG A 455 8.17 -1.60 13.35
N PRO A 456 8.56 -0.48 14.01
CA PRO A 456 8.58 0.85 13.41
C PRO A 456 9.30 0.93 12.06
N ALA A 457 10.43 0.21 11.93
CA ALA A 457 11.26 0.21 10.72
C ALA A 457 10.58 -0.31 9.45
N ARG A 458 9.39 -0.94 9.54
CA ARG A 458 8.63 -1.38 8.36
C ARG A 458 7.71 -0.31 7.78
N HIS A 459 7.58 0.83 8.46
CA HIS A 459 6.67 1.93 8.11
C HIS A 459 7.40 3.26 7.88
N ALA A 460 8.73 3.25 8.00
CA ALA A 460 9.62 4.39 7.77
C ALA A 460 9.99 4.54 6.28
#